data_AF-A0A848W1Z1-F1
#
_entry.id   AF-A0A848W1Z1-F1
#
_cell.length_a   1.000
_cell.length_b   1.000
_cell.length_c   1.000
_cell.angle_alpha   90.00
_cell.angle_beta   90.00
_cell.angle_gamma   90.00
#
_symmetry.space_group_name_H-M   'P 1'
#
loop_
_entity.id
_entity.type
_entity.pdbx_description
1 polymer ?
#
loop_
_entity_poly.entity_id
_entity_poly.type
_entity_poly.pdbx_seq_one_letter_code
_entity_poly.pdbx_strand_id
1 'polypeptide(L)' 'MKAATVGENGVVIADVDVPQPKPNEVLVKVRACGLNRADLMVASGLAHGRAGGVGTV' A
#
# COMPACT_ATOMS: atom_id res chain seq x y z
N MET A 1 8.27 -3.36 10.38
CA MET A 1 8.63 -2.09 9.72
C MET A 1 7.44 -1.16 9.73
N LYS A 2 7.64 0.15 9.80
CA LYS A 2 6.54 1.12 9.69
C LYS A 2 6.07 1.23 8.25
N ALA A 3 4.76 1.26 8.05
CA ALA A 3 4.11 1.43 6.76
C ALA A 3 2.83 2.27 6.90
N ALA A 4 2.41 2.89 5.79
CA ALA A 4 1.06 3.40 5.64
C ALA A 4 0.17 2.27 5.10
N THR A 5 -0.92 1.95 5.78
CA THR A 5 -1.88 0.89 5.43
C THR A 5 -3.29 1.47 5.32
N VAL A 6 -4.19 0.79 4.63
CA VAL A 6 -5.61 1.18 4.57
C VAL A 6 -6.36 0.43 5.68
N GLY A 7 -6.93 1.18 6.62
CA GLY A 7 -7.79 0.66 7.69
C GLY A 7 -9.22 1.16 7.53
N GLU A 8 -10.10 0.83 8.49
CA GLU A 8 -11.53 1.17 8.44
C GLU A 8 -11.80 2.68 8.28
N ASN A 9 -10.92 3.53 8.83
CA ASN A 9 -11.04 4.98 8.80
C ASN A 9 -10.12 5.66 7.76
N GLY A 10 -9.63 4.91 6.78
CA GLY A 10 -8.71 5.39 5.75
C GLY A 10 -7.25 5.05 6.04
N VAL A 11 -6.32 5.89 5.57
CA VAL A 11 -4.88 5.63 5.67
C VAL A 11 -4.38 5.78 7.11
N VAL A 12 -3.73 4.75 7.65
CA VAL A 12 -3.16 4.71 9.00
C VAL A 12 -1.69 4.32 8.95
N ILE A 13 -0.91 4.75 9.94
CA ILE A 13 0.48 4.30 10.11
C ILE A 13 0.49 3.12 11.08
N ALA A 14 1.06 2.00 10.63
CA ALA A 14 1.14 0.77 11.42
C ALA A 14 2.54 0.15 11.35
N ASP A 15 2.87 -0.65 12.36
CA ASP A 15 3.99 -1.59 12.29
C ASP A 15 3.51 -2.91 11.67
N VAL A 16 4.19 -3.34 10.60
CA VAL A 16 3.89 -4.56 9.84
C VAL A 16 5.14 -5.43 9.70
N ASP A 17 4.99 -6.70 9.35
CA ASP A 17 6.15 -7.57 9.11
C ASP A 17 6.98 -7.10 7.91
N VAL A 18 8.30 -7.36 7.98
CA VAL A 18 9.18 -7.10 6.82
C VAL A 18 8.94 -8.20 5.79
N PRO A 19 8.56 -7.86 4.54
CA PRO A 19 8.27 -8.87 3.53
C PRO A 19 9.52 -9.67 3.18
N GLN A 20 9.33 -10.96 2.92
CA GLN A 20 10.38 -11.86 2.46
C GLN A 20 10.23 -12.06 0.94
N PRO A 21 11.23 -11.64 0.12
CA PRO A 21 11.13 -11.76 -1.33
C PRO A 21 11.14 -13.23 -1.78
N LYS A 22 10.35 -13.54 -2.81
CA LYS A 22 10.33 -14.84 -3.49
C LYS A 22 11.44 -14.92 -4.57
N PRO A 23 11.65 -16.09 -5.23
CA PRO A 23 12.55 -16.16 -6.37
C PRO A 23 12.21 -15.09 -7.42
N ASN A 24 13.24 -14.36 -7.87
CA ASN A 24 13.16 -13.25 -8.83
C ASN A 24 12.52 -11.94 -8.31
N GLU A 25 12.34 -11.78 -7.00
CA GLU A 25 11.95 -10.51 -6.37
C GLU A 25 13.13 -9.88 -5.62
N VAL A 26 13.04 -8.58 -5.32
CA VAL A 26 14.05 -7.86 -4.53
C VAL A 26 13.39 -7.15 -3.35
N LEU A 27 14.06 -7.17 -2.20
CA LEU A 27 13.65 -6.38 -1.04
C LEU A 27 14.23 -4.97 -1.15
N VAL A 28 13.35 -3.96 -1.19
CA VAL A 28 13.76 -2.55 -1.33
C VAL A 28 13.57 -1.81 -0.01
N LYS A 29 14.64 -1.14 0.47
CA LYS A 29 14.54 -0.19 1.58
C LYS A 29 14.09 1.17 1.06
N VAL A 30 12.79 1.45 1.14
CA VAL A 30 12.20 2.73 0.73
C VAL A 30 12.73 3.87 1.61
N ARG A 31 13.32 4.90 1.01
CA ARG A 31 13.81 6.12 1.71
C ARG A 31 12.81 7.27 1.63
N ALA A 32 12.08 7.36 0.52
CA ALA A 32 10.99 8.29 0.28
C ALA A 32 10.04 7.68 -0.77
N CYS A 33 8.78 8.08 -0.74
CA CYS A 33 7.76 7.75 -1.74
C CYS A 33 6.92 8.99 -2.00
N GLY A 34 6.57 9.25 -3.27
CA GLY A 34 5.64 10.32 -3.62
C GLY A 34 4.20 9.87 -3.43
N LEU A 35 3.31 10.81 -3.10
CA LEU A 35 1.88 10.54 -3.02
C LEU A 35 1.20 10.92 -4.34
N ASN A 36 0.41 10.00 -4.89
CA ASN A 36 -0.41 10.20 -6.08
C ASN A 36 -1.88 10.40 -5.71
N ARG A 37 -2.63 11.11 -6.56
CA ARG A 37 -4.09 11.17 -6.49
C ARG A 37 -4.73 9.77 -6.53
N ALA A 38 -4.18 8.87 -7.34
CA ALA A 38 -4.67 7.50 -7.47
C ALA A 38 -4.62 6.72 -6.15
N ASP A 39 -3.60 6.96 -5.31
CA ASP A 39 -3.48 6.30 -4.01
C ASP A 39 -4.66 6.63 -3.10
N LEU A 40 -5.10 7.90 -3.11
CA LEU A 40 -6.27 8.34 -2.34
C LEU A 40 -7.58 7.76 -2.88
N MET A 41 -7.69 7.63 -4.21
CA MET A 41 -8.85 7.00 -4.83
C MET A 41 -8.95 5.52 -4.45
N VAL A 42 -7.84 4.80 -4.46
CA VAL A 42 -7.78 3.39 -4.05
C VAL A 42 -8.07 3.23 -2.56
N ALA A 43 -7.48 4.07 -1.70
CA ALA A 43 -7.78 4.08 -0.27
C ALA A 43 -9.26 4.39 0.03
N SER A 44 -9.97 5.03 -0.90
CA SER A 44 -11.42 5.28 -0.81
C SER A 44 -12.27 4.15 -1.42
N GLY A 45 -11.67 3.02 -1.78
CA GLY A 45 -12.35 1.84 -2.33
C GLY A 45 -12.58 1.86 -3.85
N LEU A 46 -12.03 2.85 -4.58
CA LEU A 46 -12.11 2.89 -6.04
C LEU A 46 -11.04 1.99 -6.67
N ALA A 47 -11.32 1.46 -7.86
CA ALA A 47 -10.32 0.73 -8.63
C ALA A 47 -9.39 1.67 -9.41
N HIS A 48 -8.12 1.29 -9.54
CA HIS A 48 -7.15 1.86 -10.46
C HIS A 48 -6.83 0.82 -11.56
N GLY A 49 -7.63 0.84 -12.63
CA GLY A 49 -7.54 -0.17 -13.70
C GLY A 49 -8.08 -1.52 -13.24
N ARG A 50 -7.26 -2.58 -13.35
CA ARG A 50 -7.60 -3.94 -12.86
C ARG A 50 -7.17 -4.19 -11.40
N ALA A 51 -6.52 -3.22 -10.77
CA ALA A 51 -6.09 -3.28 -9.38
C ALA A 51 -6.93 -2.30 -8.54
N GLY A 52 -7.13 -2.58 -7.26
CA GLY A 52 -7.99 -1.76 -6.40
C GLY A 52 -9.47 -2.19 -6.43
N GLY A 53 -10.31 -1.48 -5.67
CA GLY A 53 -11.71 -1.83 -5.40
C GLY A 53 -12.01 -2.00 -3.91
N VAL A 54 -13.30 -2.13 -3.57
CA VAL A 54 -13.76 -2.29 -2.17
C VAL A 54 -13.12 -3.53 -1.55
N GLY A 55 -12.39 -3.36 -0.46
CA GLY A 55 -11.71 -4.46 0.25
C GLY A 55 -10.36 -4.88 -0.35
N THR A 56 -9.74 -4.03 -1.17
CA THR A 56 -8.39 -4.26 -1.69
C THR A 56 -7.43 -3.15 -1.27
N VAL A 57 -6.19 -3.54 -0.98
CA VAL A 57 -5.14 -2.85 -0.18
C VAL A 57 -5.31 -3.01 1.32
#